data_AF-A0A937HHN1-F1
#
_entry.id   AF-A0A937HHN1-F1
#
_cell.length_a   1.000
_cell.length_b   1.000
_cell.length_c   1.000
_cell.angle_alpha   90.00
_cell.angle_beta   90.00
_cell.angle_gamma   90.00
#
_symmetry.space_group_name_H-M   'P 1'
#
loop_
_entity.id
_entity.type
_entity.pdbx_description
1 polymer ?
#
loop_
_entity_poly.entity_id
_entity_poly.type
_entity_poly.pdbx_seq_one_letter_code
_entity_poly.pdbx_strand_id
1 'polypeptide(L)'
;MHLFQHAWLAHRDPSSKVVAWGHWFTCFNGFVATGWAYSYATHWGLPSDVLGWLFLLCNTLSHFMFIAFGIYLATIFPISLLFPNSKLLRGYSALIASAAILLLWFDNKIFANYRIHLTPLSFDLQAADMDNFHGWLQFLLTFTTVLLIEFLIANALWKRMQLLQQKRWGFKIASLLLSAFFATHLLHVWADANLYSSITEQDQMYPLSYPATARTIMADYGLPLQPRSQALTAIQHPLTPLIYQSTTTRPLLIITVAHWNPSLINETTMPFYTAYQARSQVFSEHHTGNSQSTAALFTLLYGLQNNYQQAMLDNTRSPLLAERLQQLGYSSAQFQADTGASQSLLTWMPPPQPITLSNDNLAAADRSISQQFLNWQSQQTQPWFALIQLTGLTNFDDIEPNQSLPAAQFPAHYSSTKRVLIRQYRRALHSLDARLR
;
A
#
# COMPACT_ATOMS: atom_id res chain seq x y z
N MET A 1 28.36 -29.16 -60.49
CA MET A 1 28.16 -29.28 -59.02
C MET A 1 29.38 -28.75 -58.27
N HIS A 2 29.78 -27.48 -58.51
CA HIS A 2 30.91 -26.85 -57.82
C HIS A 2 30.77 -25.31 -57.67
N LEU A 3 29.60 -24.75 -58.02
CA LEU A 3 29.32 -23.30 -57.95
C LEU A 3 28.37 -22.90 -56.81
N PHE A 4 27.83 -23.87 -56.06
CA PHE A 4 26.91 -23.61 -54.93
C PHE A 4 27.57 -23.71 -53.54
N GLN A 5 28.83 -24.11 -53.44
CA GLN A 5 29.54 -24.23 -52.16
C GLN A 5 30.24 -22.94 -51.71
N HIS A 6 30.43 -21.96 -52.59
CA HIS A 6 31.17 -20.73 -52.24
C HIS A 6 30.29 -19.61 -51.65
N ALA A 7 28.96 -19.72 -51.69
CA ALA A 7 28.05 -18.71 -51.12
C ALA A 7 27.76 -18.89 -49.61
N TRP A 8 28.01 -20.07 -49.03
CA TRP A 8 27.73 -20.34 -47.60
C TRP A 8 28.87 -19.94 -46.66
N LEU A 9 30.03 -19.56 -47.20
CA LEU A 9 31.24 -19.22 -46.43
C LEU A 9 31.71 -17.77 -46.64
N ALA A 10 31.02 -16.98 -47.46
CA ALA A 10 31.46 -15.66 -47.88
C ALA A 10 30.44 -14.55 -47.56
N HIS A 11 30.15 -14.34 -46.27
CA HIS A 11 29.87 -13.05 -45.61
C HIS A 11 29.36 -13.34 -44.19
N ARG A 12 30.27 -13.42 -43.20
CA ARG A 12 29.87 -13.18 -41.80
C ARG A 12 29.69 -11.68 -41.66
N ASP A 13 28.49 -11.21 -41.96
CA ASP A 13 28.13 -9.81 -41.89
C ASP A 13 28.50 -9.29 -40.48
N PRO A 14 29.36 -8.25 -40.36
CA PRO A 14 29.78 -7.73 -39.05
C PRO A 14 28.59 -7.37 -38.15
N SER A 15 27.46 -6.99 -38.74
CA SER A 15 26.16 -6.80 -38.08
C SER A 15 25.72 -8.04 -37.27
N SER A 16 25.79 -9.25 -37.86
CA SER A 16 25.38 -10.51 -37.25
C SER A 16 26.22 -10.86 -36.02
N LYS A 17 27.53 -10.60 -36.05
CA LYS A 17 28.43 -10.84 -34.90
C LYS A 17 28.13 -9.89 -33.75
N VAL A 18 27.84 -8.62 -34.06
CA VAL A 18 27.53 -7.58 -33.08
C VAL A 18 26.19 -7.86 -32.40
N VAL A 19 25.15 -8.21 -33.16
CA VAL A 19 23.83 -8.62 -32.62
C VAL A 19 23.96 -9.85 -31.73
N ALA A 20 24.66 -10.88 -32.20
CA ALA A 20 24.86 -12.09 -31.40
C ALA A 20 25.64 -11.81 -30.10
N TRP A 21 26.59 -10.88 -30.12
CA TRP A 21 27.31 -10.45 -28.90
C TRP A 21 26.35 -9.74 -27.95
N GLY A 22 25.47 -8.87 -28.47
CA GLY A 22 24.43 -8.20 -27.72
C GLY A 22 23.51 -9.18 -26.98
N HIS A 23 23.08 -10.27 -27.63
CA HIS A 23 22.29 -11.31 -26.95
C HIS A 23 23.01 -11.95 -25.76
N TRP A 24 24.29 -12.29 -25.90
CA TRP A 24 25.07 -12.86 -24.78
C TRP A 24 25.32 -11.84 -23.67
N PHE A 25 25.58 -10.59 -24.02
CA PHE A 25 25.76 -9.51 -23.05
C PHE A 25 24.48 -9.27 -22.23
N THR A 26 23.33 -9.25 -22.90
CA THR A 26 22.00 -9.15 -22.28
C THR A 26 21.69 -10.33 -21.39
N CYS A 27 21.97 -11.56 -21.83
CA CYS A 27 21.77 -12.76 -21.03
C CYS A 27 22.64 -12.73 -19.75
N PHE A 28 23.89 -12.32 -19.85
CA PHE A 28 24.77 -12.16 -18.68
C PHE A 28 24.21 -11.11 -17.71
N ASN A 29 23.80 -9.96 -18.22
CA ASN A 29 23.21 -8.89 -17.41
C ASN A 29 21.89 -9.30 -16.75
N GLY A 30 21.07 -10.13 -17.42
CA GLY A 30 19.89 -10.72 -16.80
C GLY A 30 20.22 -11.60 -15.59
N PHE A 31 21.32 -12.38 -15.65
CA PHE A 31 21.78 -13.15 -14.48
C PHE A 31 22.32 -12.25 -13.36
N VAL A 32 23.05 -11.18 -13.70
CA VAL A 32 23.53 -10.20 -12.71
C VAL A 32 22.33 -9.52 -12.02
N ALA A 33 21.34 -9.08 -12.79
CA ALA A 33 20.11 -8.48 -12.27
C ALA A 33 19.33 -9.48 -11.39
N THR A 34 19.23 -10.75 -11.80
CA THR A 34 18.62 -11.82 -10.98
C THR A 34 19.35 -11.98 -9.64
N GLY A 35 20.68 -11.98 -9.66
CA GLY A 35 21.49 -12.05 -8.45
C GLY A 35 21.23 -10.90 -7.48
N TRP A 36 21.16 -9.67 -7.99
CA TRP A 36 20.76 -8.50 -7.21
C TRP A 36 19.31 -8.61 -6.72
N ALA A 37 18.40 -9.08 -7.55
CA ALA A 37 16.99 -9.18 -7.24
C ALA A 37 16.68 -10.11 -6.05
N TYR A 38 17.48 -11.15 -5.81
CA TYR A 38 17.28 -12.00 -4.62
C TYR A 38 17.40 -11.25 -3.29
N SER A 39 18.06 -10.08 -3.25
CA SER A 39 18.06 -9.25 -2.05
C SER A 39 16.67 -8.74 -1.66
N TYR A 40 15.76 -8.52 -2.63
CA TYR A 40 14.36 -8.17 -2.32
C TYR A 40 13.67 -9.24 -1.48
N ALA A 41 14.05 -10.52 -1.65
CA ALA A 41 13.48 -11.65 -0.88
C ALA A 41 13.80 -11.54 0.60
N THR A 42 14.97 -11.00 0.93
CA THR A 42 15.40 -10.80 2.31
C THR A 42 14.62 -9.68 2.99
N HIS A 43 14.06 -8.74 2.22
CA HIS A 43 13.25 -7.63 2.71
C HIS A 43 11.76 -7.99 2.78
N TRP A 44 11.26 -8.71 1.78
CA TRP A 44 9.84 -9.08 1.70
C TRP A 44 9.45 -10.21 2.65
N GLY A 45 10.30 -11.24 2.76
CA GLY A 45 9.99 -12.48 3.45
C GLY A 45 10.16 -13.69 2.53
N LEU A 46 10.47 -14.84 3.12
CA LEU A 46 10.70 -16.08 2.38
C LEU A 46 9.44 -16.95 2.37
N PRO A 47 9.16 -17.67 1.26
CA PRO A 47 8.02 -18.59 1.19
C PRO A 47 8.11 -19.70 2.24
N SER A 48 6.96 -20.13 2.74
CA SER A 48 6.85 -21.21 3.74
C SER A 48 6.79 -22.61 3.12
N ASP A 49 6.52 -22.73 1.83
CA ASP A 49 6.31 -24.01 1.13
C ASP A 49 7.19 -24.17 -0.13
N VAL A 50 7.28 -25.41 -0.61
CA VAL A 50 8.12 -25.79 -1.76
C VAL A 50 7.68 -25.10 -3.05
N LEU A 51 6.37 -24.92 -3.25
CA LEU A 51 5.84 -24.35 -4.48
C LEU A 51 6.14 -22.84 -4.57
N GLY A 52 6.05 -22.12 -3.45
CA GLY A 52 6.41 -20.73 -3.31
C GLY A 52 7.91 -20.51 -3.51
N TRP A 53 8.77 -21.41 -3.01
CA TRP A 53 10.21 -21.38 -3.30
C TRP A 53 10.51 -21.60 -4.79
N LEU A 54 9.86 -22.58 -5.41
CA LEU A 54 10.03 -22.86 -6.84
C LEU A 54 9.55 -21.69 -7.69
N PHE A 55 8.40 -21.10 -7.33
CA PHE A 55 7.89 -19.89 -7.95
C PHE A 55 8.87 -18.73 -7.78
N LEU A 56 9.35 -18.46 -6.57
CA LEU A 56 10.32 -17.39 -6.30
C LEU A 56 11.55 -17.53 -7.20
N LEU A 57 12.20 -18.70 -7.21
CA LEU A 57 13.42 -18.91 -7.99
C LEU A 57 13.18 -18.74 -9.50
N CYS A 58 12.13 -19.38 -10.03
CA CYS A 58 11.81 -19.34 -11.45
C CYS A 58 11.33 -17.96 -11.90
N ASN A 59 10.47 -17.31 -11.13
CA ASN A 59 9.90 -15.99 -11.42
C ASN A 59 10.98 -14.91 -11.38
N THR A 60 11.87 -14.94 -10.37
CA THR A 60 12.99 -13.99 -10.31
C THR A 60 13.87 -14.09 -11.55
N LEU A 61 14.27 -15.31 -11.90
CA LEU A 61 15.11 -15.52 -13.07
C LEU A 61 14.41 -15.11 -14.37
N SER A 62 13.16 -15.53 -14.57
CA SER A 62 12.43 -15.26 -15.81
C SER A 62 12.09 -13.77 -15.96
N HIS A 63 11.68 -13.10 -14.89
CA HIS A 63 11.34 -11.67 -14.85
C HIS A 63 12.53 -10.78 -15.23
N PHE A 64 13.67 -10.94 -14.56
CA PHE A 64 14.85 -10.11 -14.82
C PHE A 64 15.55 -10.45 -16.14
N MET A 65 15.37 -11.66 -16.66
CA MET A 65 15.74 -11.98 -18.04
C MET A 65 14.84 -11.28 -19.05
N PHE A 66 13.53 -11.20 -18.81
CA PHE A 66 12.56 -10.50 -19.65
C PHE A 66 12.82 -8.98 -19.66
N ILE A 67 12.78 -8.33 -18.50
CA ILE A 67 13.82 -7.41 -18.00
C ILE A 67 14.86 -6.91 -19.01
N ALA A 68 16.04 -7.51 -18.86
CA ALA A 68 17.23 -7.22 -19.63
C ALA A 68 16.98 -7.33 -21.14
N PHE A 69 16.18 -8.30 -21.59
CA PHE A 69 15.88 -8.47 -23.00
C PHE A 69 15.03 -7.32 -23.57
N GLY A 70 14.06 -6.82 -22.82
CA GLY A 70 13.28 -5.63 -23.18
C GLY A 70 14.15 -4.39 -23.33
N ILE A 71 15.07 -4.16 -22.37
CA ILE A 71 16.06 -3.07 -22.44
C ILE A 71 16.93 -3.22 -23.68
N TYR A 72 17.41 -4.43 -23.96
CA TYR A 72 18.20 -4.71 -25.17
C TYR A 72 17.44 -4.37 -26.45
N LEU A 73 16.19 -4.81 -26.59
CA LEU A 73 15.37 -4.54 -27.77
C LEU A 73 15.09 -3.05 -27.94
N ALA A 74 14.85 -2.33 -26.84
CA ALA A 74 14.53 -0.90 -26.87
C ALA A 74 15.76 -0.02 -27.16
N THR A 75 16.96 -0.44 -26.75
CA THR A 75 18.14 0.45 -26.72
C THR A 75 19.31 -0.07 -27.56
N ILE A 76 19.82 -1.27 -27.27
CA ILE A 76 21.05 -1.81 -27.85
C ILE A 76 20.81 -2.33 -29.27
N PHE A 77 19.70 -3.02 -29.50
CA PHE A 77 19.39 -3.64 -30.79
C PHE A 77 19.25 -2.61 -31.93
N PRO A 78 18.47 -1.51 -31.81
CA PRO A 78 18.35 -0.53 -32.89
C PRO A 78 19.70 0.12 -33.24
N ILE A 79 20.51 0.45 -32.23
CA ILE A 79 21.84 1.05 -32.43
C ILE A 79 22.80 0.05 -33.07
N SER A 80 22.68 -1.24 -32.75
CA SER A 80 23.49 -2.28 -33.40
C SER A 80 23.22 -2.42 -34.90
N LEU A 81 22.00 -2.08 -35.34
CA LEU A 81 21.63 -2.04 -36.76
C LEU A 81 22.11 -0.77 -37.46
N LEU A 82 22.00 0.39 -36.79
CA LEU A 82 22.40 1.69 -37.34
C LEU A 82 23.93 1.88 -37.39
N PHE A 83 24.65 1.39 -36.38
CA PHE A 83 26.08 1.61 -36.20
C PHE A 83 26.79 0.30 -35.82
N PRO A 84 27.18 -0.56 -36.78
CA PRO A 84 27.82 -1.86 -36.54
C PRO A 84 29.30 -1.75 -36.11
N ASN A 85 29.64 -0.77 -35.27
CA ASN A 85 30.97 -0.59 -34.69
C ASN A 85 31.05 -1.25 -33.30
N SER A 86 31.75 -2.38 -33.23
CA SER A 86 31.90 -3.16 -32.00
C SER A 86 32.53 -2.41 -30.82
N LYS A 87 33.39 -1.41 -31.04
CA LYS A 87 34.00 -0.66 -29.92
C LYS A 87 32.98 0.29 -29.29
N LEU A 88 32.25 1.03 -30.13
CA LEU A 88 31.22 1.96 -29.68
C LEU A 88 30.06 1.22 -29.03
N LEU A 89 29.57 0.14 -29.65
CA LEU A 89 28.43 -0.60 -29.10
C LEU A 89 28.76 -1.21 -27.72
N ARG A 90 29.98 -1.73 -27.52
CA ARG A 90 30.38 -2.27 -26.21
C ARG A 90 30.39 -1.21 -25.11
N GLY A 91 30.88 -0.01 -25.41
CA GLY A 91 30.86 1.10 -24.45
C GLY A 91 29.46 1.60 -24.17
N TYR A 92 28.65 1.77 -25.21
CA TYR A 92 27.25 2.16 -25.08
C TYR A 92 26.43 1.13 -24.27
N SER A 93 26.54 -0.17 -24.61
CA SER A 93 25.85 -1.23 -23.90
C SER A 93 26.31 -1.33 -22.43
N ALA A 94 27.59 -1.14 -22.15
CA ALA A 94 28.10 -1.10 -20.77
C ALA A 94 27.49 0.07 -19.98
N LEU A 95 27.37 1.26 -20.58
CA LEU A 95 26.72 2.41 -19.93
C LEU A 95 25.23 2.15 -19.65
N ILE A 96 24.50 1.61 -20.62
CA ILE A 96 23.06 1.28 -20.45
C ILE A 96 22.87 0.20 -19.38
N ALA A 97 23.66 -0.87 -19.42
CA ALA A 97 23.62 -1.93 -18.41
C ALA A 97 23.95 -1.38 -17.01
N SER A 98 24.96 -0.52 -16.91
CA SER A 98 25.34 0.10 -15.65
C SER A 98 24.24 0.98 -15.08
N ALA A 99 23.58 1.78 -15.93
CA ALA A 99 22.43 2.58 -15.53
C ALA A 99 21.26 1.70 -15.06
N ALA A 100 20.96 0.61 -15.77
CA ALA A 100 19.89 -0.32 -15.39
C ALA A 100 20.16 -1.02 -14.05
N ILE A 101 21.39 -1.53 -13.84
CA ILE A 101 21.79 -2.15 -12.57
C ILE A 101 21.82 -1.13 -11.44
N LEU A 102 22.25 0.11 -11.70
CA LEU A 102 22.24 1.18 -10.70
C LEU A 102 20.81 1.55 -10.29
N LEU A 103 19.87 1.63 -11.25
CA LEU A 103 18.46 1.84 -10.99
C LEU A 103 17.88 0.69 -10.14
N LEU A 104 18.22 -0.56 -10.46
CA LEU A 104 17.79 -1.72 -9.68
C LEU A 104 18.35 -1.69 -8.25
N TRP A 105 19.63 -1.34 -8.09
CA TRP A 105 20.25 -1.19 -6.78
C TRP A 105 19.60 -0.07 -5.97
N PHE A 106 19.28 1.05 -6.61
CA PHE A 106 18.64 2.20 -5.97
C PHE A 106 17.20 1.89 -5.56
N ASP A 107 16.43 1.22 -6.43
CA ASP A 107 15.09 0.71 -6.10
C ASP A 107 15.13 -0.25 -4.91
N ASN A 108 16.11 -1.17 -4.88
CA ASN A 108 16.26 -2.12 -3.79
C ASN A 108 16.50 -1.44 -2.44
N LYS A 109 17.31 -0.37 -2.40
CA LYS A 109 17.52 0.42 -1.18
C LYS A 109 16.23 1.05 -0.66
N ILE A 110 15.45 1.68 -1.54
CA ILE A 110 14.16 2.25 -1.18
C ILE A 110 13.23 1.15 -0.68
N PHE A 111 13.18 0.02 -1.38
CA PHE A 111 12.36 -1.11 -1.02
C PHE A 111 12.74 -1.70 0.36
N ALA A 112 14.04 -1.75 0.68
CA ALA A 112 14.56 -2.20 1.97
C ALA A 112 14.07 -1.33 3.14
N ASN A 113 13.87 -0.03 2.93
CA ASN A 113 13.43 0.90 3.96
C ASN A 113 11.90 1.05 4.03
N TYR A 114 11.24 1.09 2.88
CA TYR A 114 9.86 1.55 2.77
C TYR A 114 8.88 0.54 2.17
N ARG A 115 9.36 -0.60 1.65
CA ARG A 115 8.55 -1.62 0.94
C ARG A 115 7.74 -1.04 -0.25
N ILE A 116 8.26 0.03 -0.84
CA ILE A 116 7.76 0.63 -2.08
C ILE A 116 8.88 0.66 -3.11
N HIS A 117 8.51 0.63 -4.39
CA HIS A 117 9.44 0.76 -5.51
C HIS A 117 9.62 2.23 -5.91
N LEU A 118 10.47 2.46 -6.93
CA LEU A 118 10.73 3.78 -7.50
C LEU A 118 9.44 4.46 -7.99
N THR A 119 9.13 5.59 -7.36
CA THR A 119 8.04 6.51 -7.65
C THR A 119 8.53 7.93 -7.35
N PRO A 120 7.89 8.99 -7.86
CA PRO A 120 8.28 10.37 -7.49
C PRO A 120 8.34 10.59 -5.97
N LEU A 121 7.39 10.03 -5.21
CA LEU A 121 7.39 10.09 -3.75
C LEU A 121 8.61 9.40 -3.13
N SER A 122 8.99 8.22 -3.63
CA SER A 122 10.11 7.50 -3.04
C SER A 122 11.47 8.12 -3.36
N PHE A 123 11.58 8.88 -4.46
CA PHE A 123 12.73 9.76 -4.69
C PHE A 123 12.81 10.85 -3.61
N ASP A 124 11.71 11.52 -3.27
CA ASP A 124 11.71 12.56 -2.23
C ASP A 124 12.14 12.00 -0.86
N LEU A 125 11.65 10.80 -0.52
CA LEU A 125 12.03 10.10 0.72
C LEU A 125 13.52 9.74 0.75
N GLN A 126 14.06 9.21 -0.37
CA GLN A 126 15.46 8.80 -0.43
C GLN A 126 16.43 9.97 -0.62
N ALA A 127 15.98 11.08 -1.22
CA ALA A 127 16.78 12.28 -1.39
C ALA A 127 17.20 12.88 -0.05
N ALA A 128 16.29 12.91 0.94
CA ALA A 128 16.59 13.36 2.29
C ALA A 128 17.74 12.56 2.95
N ASP A 129 17.83 11.25 2.66
CA ASP A 129 18.92 10.38 3.12
C ASP A 129 20.22 10.55 2.30
N MET A 130 20.11 10.99 1.03
CA MET A 130 21.25 11.17 0.11
C MET A 130 21.94 12.53 0.27
N ASP A 131 21.33 13.50 0.96
CA ASP A 131 21.82 14.88 1.09
C ASP A 131 23.14 15.02 1.87
N ASN A 132 23.61 13.94 2.49
CA ASN A 132 24.89 13.90 3.19
C ASN A 132 26.03 13.37 2.31
N PHE A 133 27.27 13.81 2.56
CA PHE A 133 28.48 13.40 1.81
C PHE A 133 28.62 11.86 1.69
N HIS A 134 28.24 11.12 2.72
CA HIS A 134 28.29 9.66 2.72
C HIS A 134 27.37 9.03 1.65
N GLY A 135 26.18 9.60 1.45
CA GLY A 135 25.23 9.15 0.43
C GLY A 135 25.81 9.31 -0.97
N TRP A 136 26.29 10.51 -1.30
CA TRP A 136 26.93 10.81 -2.59
C TRP A 136 28.16 9.94 -2.86
N LEU A 137 29.02 9.75 -1.85
CA LEU A 137 30.20 8.90 -1.98
C LEU A 137 29.82 7.45 -2.27
N GLN A 138 28.83 6.90 -1.56
CA GLN A 138 28.35 5.54 -1.80
C GLN A 138 27.78 5.40 -3.21
N PHE A 139 26.98 6.35 -3.68
CA PHE A 139 26.44 6.34 -5.03
C PHE A 139 27.56 6.34 -6.09
N LEU A 140 28.53 7.25 -5.96
CA LEU A 140 29.64 7.37 -6.92
C LEU A 140 30.50 6.10 -6.95
N LEU A 141 30.80 5.52 -5.79
CA LEU A 141 31.57 4.26 -5.69
C LEU A 141 30.81 3.09 -6.32
N THR A 142 29.51 2.95 -6.04
CA THR A 142 28.67 1.90 -6.65
C THR A 142 28.60 2.08 -8.17
N PHE A 143 28.30 3.29 -8.65
CA PHE A 143 28.24 3.58 -10.08
C PHE A 143 29.56 3.25 -10.79
N THR A 144 30.68 3.72 -10.24
CA THR A 144 32.00 3.48 -10.83
C THR A 144 32.35 2.00 -10.85
N THR A 145 32.04 1.28 -9.77
CA THR A 145 32.31 -0.16 -9.65
C THR A 145 31.49 -0.95 -10.67
N VAL A 146 30.18 -0.70 -10.76
CA VAL A 146 29.29 -1.34 -11.73
C VAL A 146 29.77 -1.04 -13.16
N LEU A 147 30.10 0.22 -13.45
CA LEU A 147 30.58 0.62 -14.77
C LEU A 147 31.85 -0.12 -15.19
N LEU A 148 32.83 -0.24 -14.29
CA LEU A 148 34.06 -0.99 -14.55
C LEU A 148 33.77 -2.48 -14.80
N ILE A 149 32.89 -3.08 -14.00
CA ILE A 149 32.47 -4.48 -14.16
C ILE A 149 31.79 -4.69 -15.52
N GLU A 150 30.86 -3.82 -15.91
CA GLU A 150 30.16 -3.91 -17.19
C GLU A 150 31.11 -3.75 -18.38
N PHE A 151 32.09 -2.83 -18.29
CA PHE A 151 33.13 -2.72 -19.30
C PHE A 151 33.99 -4.00 -19.40
N LEU A 152 34.35 -4.61 -18.27
CA LEU A 152 35.10 -5.86 -18.24
C LEU A 152 34.30 -7.00 -18.89
N ILE A 153 33.03 -7.17 -18.52
CA ILE A 153 32.12 -8.18 -19.07
C ILE A 153 31.97 -7.96 -20.58
N ALA A 154 31.69 -6.73 -21.01
CA ALA A 154 31.47 -6.40 -22.41
C ALA A 154 32.69 -6.75 -23.28
N ASN A 155 33.89 -6.42 -22.79
CA ASN A 155 35.14 -6.75 -23.46
C ASN A 155 35.48 -8.25 -23.41
N ALA A 156 35.26 -8.91 -22.27
CA ALA A 156 35.52 -10.34 -22.11
C ALA A 156 34.63 -11.19 -23.02
N LEU A 157 33.34 -10.88 -23.11
CA LEU A 157 32.40 -11.56 -24.01
C LEU A 157 32.77 -11.37 -25.47
N TRP A 158 33.22 -10.17 -25.87
CA TRP A 158 33.66 -9.92 -27.24
C TRP A 158 34.86 -10.79 -27.64
N LYS A 159 35.87 -10.90 -26.75
CA LYS A 159 37.04 -11.75 -26.97
C LYS A 159 36.67 -13.23 -27.11
N ARG A 160 35.63 -13.69 -26.39
CA ARG A 160 35.18 -15.09 -26.37
C ARG A 160 34.06 -15.40 -27.37
N MET A 161 33.66 -14.43 -28.18
CA MET A 161 32.46 -14.54 -29.04
C MET A 161 32.53 -15.70 -30.05
N GLN A 162 33.71 -15.99 -30.60
CA GLN A 162 33.90 -17.09 -31.54
C GLN A 162 33.60 -18.46 -30.90
N LEU A 163 33.97 -18.65 -29.63
CA LEU A 163 33.71 -19.89 -28.89
C LEU A 163 32.21 -20.03 -28.56
N LEU A 164 31.56 -18.93 -28.18
CA LEU A 164 30.13 -18.91 -27.84
C LEU A 164 29.25 -19.21 -29.06
N GLN A 165 29.62 -18.71 -30.25
CA GLN A 165 28.88 -19.00 -31.49
C GLN A 165 28.96 -20.48 -31.90
N GLN A 166 30.09 -21.15 -31.64
CA GLN A 166 30.26 -22.56 -32.01
C GLN A 166 29.39 -23.51 -31.20
N LYS A 167 29.09 -23.16 -29.94
CA LYS A 167 28.40 -24.07 -29.02
C LYS A 167 26.93 -24.32 -29.42
N ARG A 168 26.24 -23.42 -30.12
CA ARG A 168 24.78 -23.50 -30.44
C ARG A 168 23.85 -23.61 -29.21
N TRP A 169 24.28 -23.19 -28.02
CA TRP A 169 23.46 -23.24 -26.78
C TRP A 169 22.44 -22.10 -26.69
N GLY A 170 22.64 -21.01 -27.44
CA GLY A 170 21.80 -19.81 -27.33
C GLY A 170 20.30 -20.08 -27.49
N PHE A 171 19.92 -20.90 -28.48
CA PHE A 171 18.52 -21.27 -28.69
C PHE A 171 17.94 -22.07 -27.52
N LYS A 172 18.70 -23.03 -26.97
CA LYS A 172 18.26 -23.86 -25.83
C LYS A 172 18.06 -23.04 -24.56
N ILE A 173 18.98 -22.10 -24.30
CA ILE A 173 18.90 -21.20 -23.15
C ILE A 173 17.71 -20.26 -23.32
N ALA A 174 17.56 -19.65 -24.50
CA ALA A 174 16.44 -18.76 -24.78
C ALA A 174 15.09 -19.48 -24.68
N SER A 175 14.97 -20.70 -25.22
CA SER A 175 13.73 -21.50 -25.10
C SER A 175 13.42 -21.85 -23.66
N LEU A 176 14.43 -22.24 -22.86
CA LEU A 176 14.24 -22.55 -21.45
C LEU A 176 13.75 -21.33 -20.66
N LEU A 177 14.39 -20.17 -20.84
CA LEU A 177 14.01 -18.93 -20.16
C LEU A 177 12.62 -18.45 -20.57
N LEU A 178 12.27 -18.54 -21.85
CA LEU A 178 10.95 -18.17 -22.35
C LEU A 178 9.86 -19.11 -21.83
N SER A 179 10.13 -20.42 -21.83
CA SER A 179 9.22 -21.40 -21.24
C SER A 179 9.05 -21.18 -19.74
N ALA A 180 10.12 -20.86 -19.01
CA ALA A 180 10.06 -20.52 -17.59
C ALA A 180 9.20 -19.27 -17.34
N PHE A 181 9.35 -18.22 -18.15
CA PHE A 181 8.53 -17.00 -18.08
C PHE A 181 7.04 -17.30 -18.24
N PHE A 182 6.64 -18.02 -19.29
CA PHE A 182 5.24 -18.38 -19.47
C PHE A 182 4.73 -19.32 -18.38
N ALA A 183 5.54 -20.29 -17.95
CA ALA A 183 5.17 -21.19 -16.87
C ALA A 183 4.93 -20.45 -15.55
N THR A 184 5.76 -19.46 -15.21
CA THR A 184 5.57 -18.64 -14.00
C THR A 184 4.29 -17.80 -14.09
N HIS A 185 3.98 -17.20 -15.23
CA HIS A 185 2.72 -16.45 -15.40
C HIS A 185 1.48 -17.35 -15.36
N LEU A 186 1.52 -18.56 -15.96
CA LEU A 186 0.43 -19.53 -15.90
C LEU A 186 0.22 -20.05 -14.47
N LEU A 187 1.31 -20.35 -13.76
CA LEU A 187 1.26 -20.75 -12.36
C LEU A 187 0.69 -19.63 -11.49
N HIS A 188 1.05 -18.38 -11.77
CA HIS A 188 0.48 -17.21 -11.11
C HIS A 188 -1.03 -17.07 -11.36
N VAL A 189 -1.49 -17.24 -12.61
CA VAL A 189 -2.92 -17.22 -12.95
C VAL A 189 -3.70 -18.27 -12.14
N TRP A 190 -3.14 -19.48 -11.99
CA TRP A 190 -3.72 -20.52 -11.14
C TRP A 190 -3.71 -20.14 -9.66
N ALA A 191 -2.61 -19.56 -9.17
CA ALA A 191 -2.46 -19.16 -7.77
C ALA A 191 -3.46 -18.05 -7.39
N ASP A 192 -3.62 -17.05 -8.24
CA ASP A 192 -4.60 -15.97 -8.06
C ASP A 192 -6.04 -16.52 -8.04
N ALA A 193 -6.39 -17.44 -8.94
CA ALA A 193 -7.72 -18.07 -8.96
C ALA A 193 -8.05 -18.86 -7.68
N ASN A 194 -7.04 -19.47 -7.05
CA ASN A 194 -7.16 -20.32 -5.86
C ASN A 194 -6.76 -19.62 -4.55
N LEU A 195 -6.45 -18.32 -4.59
CA LEU A 195 -5.96 -17.56 -3.42
C LEU A 195 -4.74 -18.21 -2.74
N TYR A 196 -3.81 -18.74 -3.53
CA TYR A 196 -2.61 -19.40 -3.03
C TYR A 196 -1.54 -18.37 -2.61
N SER A 197 -1.60 -17.96 -1.34
CA SER A 197 -0.84 -16.83 -0.79
C SER A 197 0.68 -16.95 -0.94
N SER A 198 1.25 -18.15 -0.83
CA SER A 198 2.71 -18.36 -0.98
C SER A 198 3.26 -17.90 -2.34
N ILE A 199 2.40 -17.73 -3.35
CA ILE A 199 2.74 -17.17 -4.67
C ILE A 199 2.28 -15.72 -4.78
N THR A 200 0.99 -15.44 -4.53
CA THR A 200 0.40 -14.12 -4.77
C THR A 200 0.88 -13.03 -3.80
N GLU A 201 1.40 -13.41 -2.63
CA GLU A 201 2.07 -12.45 -1.75
C GLU A 201 3.37 -11.92 -2.36
N GLN A 202 3.97 -12.59 -3.36
CA GLN A 202 5.22 -12.15 -4.01
C GLN A 202 4.99 -11.07 -5.09
N ASP A 203 3.74 -10.67 -5.38
CA ASP A 203 3.39 -9.81 -6.52
C ASP A 203 4.07 -8.44 -6.48
N GLN A 204 4.19 -7.88 -5.28
CA GLN A 204 4.75 -6.53 -5.04
C GLN A 204 6.24 -6.56 -4.70
N MET A 205 6.89 -7.71 -4.89
CA MET A 205 8.28 -7.90 -4.49
C MET A 205 9.28 -7.25 -5.45
N TYR A 206 8.98 -7.22 -6.74
CA TYR A 206 9.91 -6.79 -7.77
C TYR A 206 9.43 -5.55 -8.53
N PRO A 207 10.35 -4.62 -8.86
CA PRO A 207 10.00 -3.48 -9.70
C PRO A 207 9.54 -3.96 -11.07
N LEU A 208 8.59 -3.23 -11.65
CA LEU A 208 7.99 -3.51 -12.96
C LEU A 208 7.36 -4.92 -13.08
N SER A 209 7.03 -5.55 -11.96
CA SER A 209 6.33 -6.84 -11.92
C SER A 209 4.83 -6.62 -12.05
N TYR A 210 4.25 -7.22 -13.09
CA TYR A 210 2.79 -7.28 -13.29
C TYR A 210 2.42 -8.74 -13.62
N PRO A 211 2.33 -9.61 -12.61
CA PRO A 211 1.98 -11.01 -12.81
C PRO A 211 0.62 -11.16 -13.51
N ALA A 212 0.46 -12.23 -14.29
CA ALA A 212 -0.75 -12.40 -15.10
C ALA A 212 -1.93 -12.84 -14.23
N THR A 213 -3.09 -12.24 -14.46
CA THR A 213 -4.38 -12.64 -13.84
C THR A 213 -5.40 -12.88 -14.94
N ALA A 214 -6.27 -13.89 -14.78
CA ALA A 214 -7.27 -14.24 -15.78
C ALA A 214 -8.69 -14.37 -15.21
N ARG A 215 -8.98 -13.72 -14.06
CA ARG A 215 -10.25 -13.91 -13.34
C ARG A 215 -11.49 -13.59 -14.18
N THR A 216 -11.50 -12.49 -14.94
CA THR A 216 -12.63 -12.14 -15.81
C THR A 216 -12.88 -13.23 -16.85
N ILE A 217 -11.81 -13.66 -17.55
CA ILE A 217 -11.89 -14.75 -18.53
C ILE A 217 -12.39 -16.02 -17.86
N MET A 218 -11.84 -16.40 -16.70
CA MET A 218 -12.27 -17.58 -15.96
C MET A 218 -13.75 -17.51 -15.57
N ALA A 219 -14.23 -16.36 -15.12
CA ALA A 219 -15.63 -16.14 -14.81
C ALA A 219 -16.52 -16.28 -16.05
N ASP A 220 -16.11 -15.71 -17.19
CA ASP A 220 -16.84 -15.80 -18.46
C ASP A 220 -16.97 -17.25 -18.96
N TYR A 221 -15.96 -18.09 -18.70
CA TYR A 221 -15.97 -19.52 -19.03
C TYR A 221 -16.54 -20.43 -17.92
N GLY A 222 -17.05 -19.87 -16.83
CA GLY A 222 -17.62 -20.64 -15.72
C GLY A 222 -16.60 -21.47 -14.94
N LEU A 223 -15.32 -21.11 -15.00
CA LEU A 223 -14.26 -21.76 -14.22
C LEU A 223 -14.38 -21.38 -12.73
N PRO A 224 -14.10 -22.32 -11.81
CA PRO A 224 -14.21 -22.07 -10.38
C PRO A 224 -13.22 -20.98 -9.95
N LEU A 225 -13.74 -19.95 -9.29
CA LEU A 225 -12.96 -18.87 -8.69
C LEU A 225 -13.24 -18.85 -7.20
N GLN A 226 -12.20 -18.88 -6.37
CA GLN A 226 -12.40 -18.63 -4.95
C GLN A 226 -12.75 -17.15 -4.75
N PRO A 227 -13.83 -16.82 -4.02
CA PRO A 227 -14.17 -15.43 -3.75
C PRO A 227 -13.03 -14.80 -2.96
N ARG A 228 -12.46 -13.71 -3.47
CA ARG A 228 -11.44 -12.95 -2.76
C ARG A 228 -12.10 -12.32 -1.54
N SER A 229 -11.99 -12.96 -0.37
CA SER A 229 -11.96 -12.17 0.86
C SER A 229 -10.75 -11.26 0.73
N GLN A 230 -10.87 -9.99 1.10
CA GLN A 230 -9.76 -9.04 1.01
C GLN A 230 -8.67 -9.33 2.06
N ALA A 231 -8.51 -10.61 2.46
CA ALA A 231 -7.56 -11.08 3.46
C ALA A 231 -6.16 -10.74 2.99
N LEU A 232 -5.74 -9.55 3.38
CA LEU A 232 -4.35 -9.14 3.38
C LEU A 232 -3.62 -10.06 4.36
N THR A 233 -2.40 -10.40 3.96
CA THR A 233 -1.28 -10.97 4.73
C THR A 233 -1.50 -11.12 6.23
N ALA A 234 -1.12 -12.28 6.75
CA ALA A 234 -1.10 -12.57 8.19
C ALA A 234 -0.47 -11.40 8.97
N ILE A 235 -1.27 -10.74 9.81
CA ILE A 235 -0.82 -9.57 10.58
C ILE A 235 -0.31 -10.00 11.96
N GLN A 236 0.95 -9.66 12.23
CA GLN A 236 1.54 -9.81 13.57
C GLN A 236 1.35 -8.51 14.35
N HIS A 237 0.31 -8.47 15.17
CA HIS A 237 0.02 -7.37 16.07
C HIS A 237 -0.57 -7.90 17.38
N PRO A 238 -0.03 -7.55 18.57
CA PRO A 238 1.16 -6.72 18.77
C PRO A 238 2.46 -7.48 18.40
N LEU A 239 3.55 -6.75 18.12
CA LEU A 239 4.85 -7.36 17.80
C LEU A 239 5.46 -8.10 18.99
N THR A 240 5.20 -7.60 20.20
CA THR A 240 5.63 -8.18 21.47
C THR A 240 4.46 -8.26 22.43
N PRO A 241 4.43 -9.25 23.34
CA PRO A 241 3.43 -9.29 24.40
C PRO A 241 3.37 -8.00 25.22
N LEU A 242 2.16 -7.56 25.58
CA LEU A 242 1.95 -6.36 26.38
C LEU A 242 2.37 -6.59 27.83
N ILE A 243 3.05 -5.60 28.41
CA ILE A 243 3.41 -5.55 29.83
C ILE A 243 2.55 -4.49 30.51
N TYR A 244 1.84 -4.88 31.55
CA TYR A 244 0.90 -4.00 32.24
C TYR A 244 1.45 -3.50 33.57
N GLN A 245 1.22 -2.22 33.84
CA GLN A 245 1.39 -1.64 35.18
C GLN A 245 0.07 -1.71 35.95
N SER A 246 0.16 -1.74 37.28
CA SER A 246 -1.02 -1.65 38.16
C SER A 246 -1.74 -0.32 37.92
N THR A 247 -3.07 -0.37 37.82
CA THR A 247 -3.91 0.80 37.55
C THR A 247 -5.25 0.68 38.28
N THR A 248 -5.89 1.81 38.54
CA THR A 248 -7.26 1.86 39.09
C THR A 248 -8.27 1.93 37.95
N THR A 249 -9.36 1.17 38.05
CA THR A 249 -10.45 1.25 37.07
C THR A 249 -11.30 2.50 37.31
N ARG A 250 -11.67 3.18 36.23
CA ARG A 250 -12.60 4.32 36.21
C ARG A 250 -13.53 4.18 35.01
N PRO A 251 -14.78 4.67 35.08
CA PRO A 251 -15.62 4.82 33.90
C PRO A 251 -14.93 5.57 32.76
N LEU A 252 -15.12 5.11 31.54
CA LEU A 252 -14.52 5.68 30.33
C LEU A 252 -15.63 5.95 29.30
N LEU A 253 -15.70 7.19 28.83
CA LEU A 253 -16.64 7.61 27.80
C LEU A 253 -15.86 8.24 26.65
N ILE A 254 -16.03 7.71 25.45
CA ILE A 254 -15.55 8.31 24.21
C ILE A 254 -16.78 8.77 23.41
N ILE A 255 -16.82 10.04 23.07
CA ILE A 255 -17.83 10.61 22.16
C ILE A 255 -17.09 11.05 20.90
N THR A 256 -17.45 10.47 19.76
CA THR A 256 -16.99 10.93 18.45
C THR A 256 -18.13 11.68 17.75
N VAL A 257 -17.77 12.72 17.00
CA VAL A 257 -18.74 13.49 16.21
C VAL A 257 -18.25 13.54 14.78
N ALA A 258 -19.06 13.06 13.83
CA ALA A 258 -18.75 13.13 12.42
C ALA A 258 -18.74 14.59 11.93
N HIS A 259 -17.81 14.93 11.02
CA HIS A 259 -17.74 16.24 10.35
C HIS A 259 -17.62 17.45 11.32
N TRP A 260 -16.88 17.28 12.42
CA TRP A 260 -16.61 18.34 13.41
C TRP A 260 -15.69 19.43 12.87
N ASN A 261 -16.12 20.69 12.91
CA ASN A 261 -15.34 21.85 12.47
C ASN A 261 -15.08 22.81 13.65
N PRO A 262 -13.87 22.78 14.22
CA PRO A 262 -13.54 23.59 15.40
C PRO A 262 -13.56 25.10 15.13
N SER A 263 -13.42 25.53 13.86
CA SER A 263 -13.40 26.96 13.50
C SER A 263 -14.74 27.68 13.74
N LEU A 264 -15.82 26.92 13.93
CA LEU A 264 -17.17 27.46 14.15
C LEU A 264 -17.65 27.31 15.60
N ILE A 265 -16.80 26.77 16.47
CA ILE A 265 -17.07 26.58 17.90
C ILE A 265 -16.71 27.85 18.66
N ASN A 266 -17.67 28.35 19.43
CA ASN A 266 -17.52 29.53 20.29
C ASN A 266 -18.72 29.60 21.24
N GLU A 267 -18.67 30.55 22.19
CA GLU A 267 -19.71 30.78 23.19
C GLU A 267 -21.11 31.02 22.62
N THR A 268 -21.23 31.48 21.36
CA THR A 268 -22.54 31.69 20.72
C THR A 268 -23.10 30.44 20.05
N THR A 269 -22.23 29.57 19.54
CA THR A 269 -22.64 28.44 18.69
C THR A 269 -22.66 27.13 19.49
N MET A 270 -21.74 26.96 20.45
CA MET A 270 -21.67 25.82 21.36
C MET A 270 -21.27 26.28 22.78
N PRO A 271 -22.15 27.02 23.50
CA PRO A 271 -21.86 27.55 24.83
C PRO A 271 -21.45 26.49 25.86
N PHE A 272 -22.11 25.33 25.90
CA PHE A 272 -21.80 24.26 26.85
C PHE A 272 -20.41 23.69 26.58
N TYR A 273 -20.11 23.31 25.33
CA TYR A 273 -18.81 22.74 24.97
C TYR A 273 -17.68 23.76 25.19
N THR A 274 -17.90 25.04 24.87
CA THR A 274 -16.90 26.09 25.12
C THR A 274 -16.60 26.24 26.62
N ALA A 275 -17.63 26.22 27.47
CA ALA A 275 -17.45 26.21 28.92
C ALA A 275 -16.80 24.91 29.43
N TYR A 276 -17.11 23.77 28.81
CA TYR A 276 -16.50 22.47 29.12
C TYR A 276 -15.00 22.44 28.78
N GLN A 277 -14.60 23.05 27.66
CA GLN A 277 -13.20 23.18 27.27
C GLN A 277 -12.37 23.96 28.29
N ALA A 278 -12.91 25.04 28.86
CA ALA A 278 -12.20 25.87 29.85
C ALA A 278 -11.82 25.13 31.15
N ARG A 279 -12.46 23.98 31.43
CA ARG A 279 -12.21 23.13 32.59
C ARG A 279 -11.62 21.75 32.25
N SER A 280 -11.19 21.56 31.01
CA SER A 280 -10.73 20.29 30.46
C SER A 280 -9.39 20.43 29.75
N GLN A 281 -8.77 19.31 29.42
CA GLN A 281 -7.61 19.30 28.53
C GLN A 281 -8.07 19.44 27.08
N VAL A 282 -7.46 20.37 26.34
CA VAL A 282 -7.77 20.66 24.94
C VAL A 282 -6.52 20.49 24.10
N PHE A 283 -6.65 19.76 23.00
CA PHE A 283 -5.59 19.52 22.03
C PHE A 283 -5.89 20.34 20.76
N SER A 284 -5.22 21.48 20.59
CA SER A 284 -5.46 22.38 19.46
C SER A 284 -4.91 21.86 18.12
N GLU A 285 -3.86 21.03 18.18
CA GLU A 285 -3.20 20.42 17.01
C GLU A 285 -3.52 18.92 16.92
N HIS A 286 -4.80 18.56 17.12
CA HIS A 286 -5.26 17.18 16.97
C HIS A 286 -5.68 16.90 15.52
N HIS A 287 -5.02 15.93 14.89
CA HIS A 287 -5.33 15.50 13.53
C HIS A 287 -6.01 14.14 13.54
N THR A 288 -7.11 14.01 12.81
CA THR A 288 -7.75 12.71 12.56
C THR A 288 -6.83 11.83 11.72
N GLY A 289 -6.78 10.52 12.03
CA GLY A 289 -6.00 9.55 11.26
C GLY A 289 -6.54 9.27 9.85
N ASN A 290 -7.80 9.67 9.58
CA ASN A 290 -8.39 9.61 8.24
C ASN A 290 -9.54 10.63 8.09
N SER A 291 -9.86 11.01 6.85
CA SER A 291 -11.01 11.88 6.55
C SER A 291 -12.35 11.12 6.54
N GLN A 292 -12.33 9.80 6.35
CA GLN A 292 -13.52 8.95 6.44
C GLN A 292 -13.74 8.49 7.89
N SER A 293 -14.96 8.64 8.42
CA SER A 293 -15.29 8.37 9.82
C SER A 293 -14.95 6.95 10.28
N THR A 294 -15.24 5.93 9.46
CA THR A 294 -14.96 4.52 9.79
C THR A 294 -13.46 4.25 9.88
N ALA A 295 -12.68 4.79 8.95
CA ALA A 295 -11.23 4.71 8.94
C ALA A 295 -10.60 5.50 10.11
N ALA A 296 -11.14 6.68 10.42
CA ALA A 296 -10.71 7.47 11.56
C ALA A 296 -10.95 6.73 12.87
N LEU A 297 -12.12 6.09 13.02
CA LEU A 297 -12.44 5.26 14.17
C LEU A 297 -11.50 4.06 14.29
N PHE A 298 -11.16 3.41 13.18
CA PHE A 298 -10.15 2.36 13.17
C PHE A 298 -8.81 2.88 13.73
N THR A 299 -8.33 4.02 13.22
CA THR A 299 -7.04 4.59 13.69
C THR A 299 -7.08 4.94 15.18
N LEU A 300 -8.21 5.45 15.69
CA LEU A 300 -8.40 5.79 17.10
C LEU A 300 -8.37 4.56 18.01
N LEU A 301 -9.06 3.48 17.62
CA LEU A 301 -9.21 2.29 18.46
C LEU A 301 -8.00 1.34 18.37
N TYR A 302 -7.43 1.17 17.18
CA TYR A 302 -6.34 0.24 16.94
C TYR A 302 -4.96 0.87 17.09
N GLY A 303 -4.84 2.21 16.98
CA GLY A 303 -3.54 2.89 16.96
C GLY A 303 -2.71 2.59 15.71
N LEU A 304 -3.36 2.13 14.63
CA LEU A 304 -2.73 1.74 13.37
C LEU A 304 -3.23 2.61 12.21
N GLN A 305 -2.44 2.72 11.16
CA GLN A 305 -2.85 3.37 9.91
C GLN A 305 -3.95 2.57 9.19
N ASN A 306 -4.83 3.26 8.45
CA ASN A 306 -6.01 2.66 7.82
C ASN A 306 -5.72 1.51 6.84
N ASN A 307 -4.53 1.46 6.26
CA ASN A 307 -4.10 0.35 5.40
C ASN A 307 -4.10 -1.02 6.11
N TYR A 308 -4.05 -1.04 7.45
CA TYR A 308 -4.17 -2.27 8.25
C TYR A 308 -5.61 -2.66 8.59
N GLN A 309 -6.61 -1.82 8.30
CA GLN A 309 -8.00 -2.06 8.71
C GLN A 309 -8.51 -3.41 8.22
N GLN A 310 -8.34 -3.67 6.92
CA GLN A 310 -8.85 -4.87 6.29
C GLN A 310 -8.14 -6.12 6.83
N ALA A 311 -6.82 -6.06 7.00
CA ALA A 311 -6.04 -7.15 7.60
C ALA A 311 -6.51 -7.49 9.03
N MET A 312 -6.79 -6.48 9.86
CA MET A 312 -7.30 -6.70 11.23
C MET A 312 -8.71 -7.32 11.22
N LEU A 313 -9.59 -6.85 10.35
CA LEU A 313 -10.95 -7.38 10.19
C LEU A 313 -10.96 -8.83 9.72
N ASP A 314 -10.18 -9.15 8.68
CA ASP A 314 -10.12 -10.51 8.10
C ASP A 314 -9.50 -11.52 9.06
N ASN A 315 -8.56 -11.09 9.90
CA ASN A 315 -7.98 -11.91 10.96
C ASN A 315 -8.80 -11.86 12.28
N THR A 316 -9.99 -11.25 12.28
CA THR A 316 -10.87 -11.11 13.45
C THR A 316 -10.17 -10.54 14.69
N ARG A 317 -9.18 -9.66 14.49
CA ARG A 317 -8.40 -9.04 15.56
C ARG A 317 -9.17 -7.89 16.17
N SER A 318 -9.39 -7.92 17.48
CA SER A 318 -9.89 -6.78 18.25
C SER A 318 -8.77 -5.77 18.53
N PRO A 319 -9.09 -4.50 18.84
CA PRO A 319 -8.07 -3.55 19.26
C PRO A 319 -7.50 -3.93 20.63
N LEU A 320 -6.23 -3.60 20.89
CA LEU A 320 -5.58 -3.90 22.18
C LEU A 320 -6.30 -3.26 23.38
N LEU A 321 -6.96 -2.12 23.14
CA LEU A 321 -7.83 -1.48 24.12
C LEU A 321 -8.95 -2.42 24.57
N ALA A 322 -9.59 -3.14 23.63
CA ALA A 322 -10.66 -4.09 23.93
C ALA A 322 -10.17 -5.22 24.84
N GLU A 323 -9.03 -5.82 24.49
CA GLU A 323 -8.43 -6.90 25.28
C GLU A 323 -8.15 -6.43 26.71
N ARG A 324 -7.62 -5.21 26.87
CA ARG A 324 -7.30 -4.67 28.19
C ARG A 324 -8.54 -4.32 29.00
N LEU A 325 -9.57 -3.75 28.37
CA LEU A 325 -10.86 -3.48 29.01
C LEU A 325 -11.51 -4.77 29.52
N GLN A 326 -11.50 -5.83 28.71
CA GLN A 326 -12.01 -7.14 29.10
C GLN A 326 -11.23 -7.73 30.27
N GLN A 327 -9.89 -7.68 30.25
CA GLN A 327 -9.04 -8.15 31.37
C GLN A 327 -9.28 -7.41 32.68
N LEU A 328 -9.63 -6.12 32.60
CA LEU A 328 -9.96 -5.28 33.75
C LEU A 328 -11.43 -5.38 34.18
N GLY A 329 -12.24 -6.22 33.53
CA GLY A 329 -13.63 -6.46 33.88
C GLY A 329 -14.59 -5.34 33.50
N TYR A 330 -14.29 -4.56 32.45
CA TYR A 330 -15.15 -3.47 31.99
C TYR A 330 -16.40 -3.97 31.26
N SER A 331 -17.56 -3.42 31.63
CA SER A 331 -18.77 -3.47 30.78
C SER A 331 -18.61 -2.53 29.59
N SER A 332 -18.50 -3.06 28.37
CA SER A 332 -18.30 -2.25 27.15
C SER A 332 -19.56 -2.18 26.29
N ALA A 333 -19.94 -1.00 25.82
CA ALA A 333 -21.10 -0.80 24.93
C ALA A 333 -20.87 0.31 23.91
N GLN A 334 -21.36 0.10 22.69
CA GLN A 334 -21.37 1.12 21.64
C GLN A 334 -22.78 1.71 21.45
N PHE A 335 -22.85 2.97 21.06
CA PHE A 335 -24.09 3.67 20.73
C PHE A 335 -23.88 4.44 19.43
N GLN A 336 -24.53 4.00 18.36
CA GLN A 336 -24.44 4.58 17.02
C GLN A 336 -25.75 4.36 16.27
N ALA A 337 -26.03 5.22 15.28
CA ALA A 337 -27.10 4.95 14.33
C ALA A 337 -26.72 3.78 13.42
N ASP A 338 -27.67 2.91 13.09
CA ASP A 338 -27.39 1.80 12.18
C ASP A 338 -27.18 2.29 10.75
N THR A 339 -25.92 2.35 10.33
CA THR A 339 -25.49 2.67 8.95
C THR A 339 -24.84 1.48 8.25
N GLY A 340 -24.86 0.28 8.86
CA GLY A 340 -24.28 -0.96 8.32
C GLY A 340 -22.75 -1.05 8.28
N ALA A 341 -22.02 0.05 8.04
CA ALA A 341 -20.57 0.03 7.79
C ALA A 341 -19.68 -0.11 9.05
N SER A 342 -20.05 0.51 10.18
CA SER A 342 -19.23 0.52 11.41
C SER A 342 -19.39 -0.73 12.29
N GLN A 343 -20.38 -1.59 12.00
CA GLN A 343 -20.69 -2.75 12.85
C GLN A 343 -19.57 -3.81 12.85
N SER A 344 -18.83 -3.95 11.75
CA SER A 344 -17.74 -4.94 11.64
C SER A 344 -16.52 -4.60 12.49
N LEU A 345 -16.24 -3.32 12.73
CA LEU A 345 -15.10 -2.86 13.56
C LEU A 345 -15.35 -2.99 15.07
N LEU A 346 -16.61 -3.01 15.46
CA LEU A 346 -17.07 -2.87 16.84
C LEU A 346 -17.73 -4.14 17.36
N THR A 347 -17.45 -5.29 16.75
CA THR A 347 -17.98 -6.59 17.17
C THR A 347 -17.63 -6.95 18.62
N TRP A 348 -16.52 -6.42 19.14
CA TRP A 348 -16.11 -6.53 20.54
C TRP A 348 -16.89 -5.62 21.52
N MET A 349 -17.72 -4.71 20.99
CA MET A 349 -18.63 -3.85 21.76
C MET A 349 -20.06 -4.01 21.22
N PRO A 350 -20.81 -5.05 21.59
CA PRO A 350 -22.19 -5.18 21.10
C PRO A 350 -23.03 -3.96 21.53
N PRO A 351 -23.92 -3.43 20.66
CA PRO A 351 -24.85 -2.39 21.05
C PRO A 351 -25.89 -2.98 22.04
N PRO A 352 -26.30 -2.25 23.09
CA PRO A 352 -27.31 -2.75 24.04
C PRO A 352 -28.66 -2.99 23.37
N GLN A 353 -29.03 -2.14 22.41
CA GLN A 353 -30.22 -2.26 21.57
C GLN A 353 -29.91 -1.68 20.17
N PRO A 354 -30.47 -2.25 19.08
CA PRO A 354 -30.37 -1.66 17.76
C PRO A 354 -31.04 -0.27 17.72
N ILE A 355 -30.42 0.70 17.05
CA ILE A 355 -31.00 2.03 16.83
C ILE A 355 -31.37 2.13 15.36
N THR A 356 -32.65 1.90 15.06
CA THR A 356 -33.20 2.08 13.72
C THR A 356 -33.40 3.57 13.46
N LEU A 357 -32.86 4.07 12.35
CA LEU A 357 -33.14 5.42 11.88
C LEU A 357 -34.63 5.58 11.60
N SER A 358 -35.31 6.48 12.31
CA SER A 358 -36.64 6.95 11.91
C SER A 358 -36.53 8.35 11.32
N ASN A 359 -36.98 8.51 10.08
CA ASN A 359 -37.19 9.79 9.39
C ASN A 359 -35.96 10.53 8.82
N ASP A 360 -34.87 9.84 8.46
CA ASP A 360 -33.65 10.41 7.81
C ASP A 360 -32.95 11.57 8.55
N ASN A 361 -33.42 11.98 9.72
CA ASN A 361 -32.82 13.05 10.53
C ASN A 361 -31.81 12.45 11.51
N LEU A 362 -30.52 12.66 11.23
CA LEU A 362 -29.41 12.11 12.00
C LEU A 362 -29.29 12.76 13.38
N ALA A 363 -29.71 14.03 13.54
CA ALA A 363 -29.73 14.67 14.84
C ALA A 363 -30.78 14.03 15.76
N ALA A 364 -31.95 13.63 15.23
CA ALA A 364 -32.95 12.88 15.99
C ALA A 364 -32.41 11.51 16.44
N ALA A 365 -31.63 10.85 15.59
CA ALA A 365 -30.93 9.61 15.97
C ALA A 365 -29.93 9.85 17.12
N ASP A 366 -29.12 10.92 17.05
CA ASP A 366 -28.19 11.33 18.12
C ASP A 366 -28.90 11.54 19.47
N ARG A 367 -30.13 12.08 19.46
CA ARG A 367 -30.94 12.22 20.68
C ARG A 367 -31.31 10.87 21.28
N SER A 368 -31.76 9.93 20.45
CA SER A 368 -32.11 8.56 20.89
C SER A 368 -30.88 7.80 21.41
N ILE A 369 -29.73 7.96 20.74
CA ILE A 369 -28.41 7.46 21.17
C ILE A 369 -28.09 7.93 22.58
N SER A 370 -28.25 9.24 22.83
CA SER A 370 -27.94 9.86 24.13
C SER A 370 -28.85 9.29 25.24
N GLN A 371 -30.15 9.12 24.96
CA GLN A 371 -31.10 8.55 25.92
C GLN A 371 -30.82 7.07 26.23
N GLN A 372 -30.50 6.26 25.22
CA GLN A 372 -30.11 4.87 25.43
C GLN A 372 -28.83 4.75 26.26
N PHE A 373 -27.83 5.60 25.99
CA PHE A 373 -26.61 5.63 26.78
C PHE A 373 -26.91 5.93 28.26
N LEU A 374 -27.69 6.97 28.56
CA LEU A 374 -28.05 7.32 29.94
C LEU A 374 -28.79 6.19 30.66
N ASN A 375 -29.73 5.53 29.97
CA ASN A 375 -30.45 4.38 30.51
C ASN A 375 -29.50 3.21 30.79
N TRP A 376 -28.63 2.86 29.83
CA TRP A 376 -27.64 1.80 29.99
C TRP A 376 -26.63 2.10 31.11
N GLN A 377 -26.13 3.34 31.18
CA GLN A 377 -25.17 3.79 32.18
C GLN A 377 -25.76 3.66 33.59
N SER A 378 -27.04 3.99 33.77
CA SER A 378 -27.72 3.91 35.08
C SER A 378 -27.79 2.48 35.66
N GLN A 379 -27.62 1.47 34.81
CA GLN A 379 -27.68 0.05 35.20
C GLN A 379 -26.30 -0.54 35.50
N GLN A 380 -25.20 0.20 35.26
CA GLN A 380 -23.85 -0.32 35.44
C GLN A 380 -23.39 -0.26 36.90
N THR A 381 -22.96 -1.40 37.43
CA THR A 381 -22.37 -1.54 38.78
C THR A 381 -20.86 -1.81 38.73
N GLN A 382 -20.35 -2.21 37.57
CA GLN A 382 -18.94 -2.44 37.27
C GLN A 382 -18.33 -1.22 36.57
N PRO A 383 -16.98 -1.08 36.51
CA PRO A 383 -16.36 -0.11 35.61
C PRO A 383 -16.87 -0.33 34.17
N TRP A 384 -17.11 0.75 33.45
CA TRP A 384 -17.73 0.69 32.13
C TRP A 384 -16.98 1.53 31.09
N PHE A 385 -17.05 1.08 29.84
CA PHE A 385 -16.52 1.76 28.67
C PHE A 385 -17.65 1.98 27.66
N ALA A 386 -17.91 3.23 27.31
CA ALA A 386 -18.93 3.57 26.32
C ALA A 386 -18.30 4.31 25.14
N LEU A 387 -18.65 3.89 23.93
CA LEU A 387 -18.35 4.61 22.69
C LEU A 387 -19.65 5.14 22.10
N ILE A 388 -19.81 6.46 22.09
CA ILE A 388 -20.93 7.15 21.45
C ILE A 388 -20.43 7.74 20.14
N GLN A 389 -21.13 7.45 19.04
CA GLN A 389 -20.83 8.02 17.72
C GLN A 389 -22.02 8.87 17.25
N LEU A 390 -21.80 10.17 17.16
CA LEU A 390 -22.80 11.16 16.78
C LEU A 390 -22.62 11.56 15.32
N THR A 391 -23.70 11.55 14.54
CA THR A 391 -23.66 11.80 13.09
C THR A 391 -24.57 12.94 12.65
N GLY A 392 -25.26 13.61 13.57
CA GLY A 392 -26.22 14.68 13.29
C GLY A 392 -25.68 15.88 12.51
N LEU A 393 -24.36 16.11 12.51
CA LEU A 393 -23.73 17.17 11.71
C LEU A 393 -23.57 16.83 10.23
N THR A 394 -23.74 15.57 9.82
CA THR A 394 -23.45 15.10 8.45
C THR A 394 -24.33 15.79 7.41
N ASN A 395 -25.62 15.95 7.72
CA ASN A 395 -26.60 16.61 6.85
C ASN A 395 -26.96 18.03 7.30
N PHE A 396 -26.25 18.55 8.31
CA PHE A 396 -26.58 19.82 8.98
C PHE A 396 -27.98 19.80 9.61
N ASP A 397 -28.40 18.63 10.09
CA ASP A 397 -29.71 18.44 10.70
C ASP A 397 -29.80 19.16 12.05
N ASP A 398 -30.94 19.78 12.31
CA ASP A 398 -31.33 20.26 13.63
C ASP A 398 -32.68 19.64 14.04
N ILE A 399 -32.93 19.55 15.34
CA ILE A 399 -34.20 19.09 15.92
C ILE A 399 -34.96 20.28 16.54
N GLU A 400 -34.32 21.45 16.59
CA GLU A 400 -34.83 22.66 17.25
C GLU A 400 -34.86 23.83 16.25
N PRO A 401 -35.72 23.78 15.21
CA PRO A 401 -35.69 24.72 14.08
C PRO A 401 -35.96 26.19 14.46
N ASN A 402 -36.46 26.44 15.68
CA ASN A 402 -36.87 27.77 16.16
C ASN A 402 -35.84 28.49 17.04
N GLN A 403 -34.65 27.93 17.28
CA GLN A 403 -33.62 28.65 18.01
C GLN A 403 -32.89 29.66 17.11
N SER A 404 -33.05 30.94 17.43
CA SER A 404 -32.38 32.03 16.74
C SER A 404 -30.96 32.21 17.24
N LEU A 405 -29.98 31.83 16.41
CA LEU A 405 -28.59 32.22 16.61
C LEU A 405 -28.35 33.65 16.12
N PRO A 406 -27.46 34.42 16.78
CA PRO A 406 -27.02 35.71 16.26
C PRO A 406 -26.49 35.60 14.82
N ALA A 407 -26.80 36.62 14.02
CA ALA A 407 -26.36 36.67 12.63
C ALA A 407 -24.84 36.55 12.52
N ALA A 408 -24.36 35.52 11.81
CA ALA A 408 -22.93 35.39 11.52
C ALA A 408 -22.51 36.52 10.57
N GLN A 409 -21.38 37.13 10.87
CA GLN A 409 -20.64 37.95 9.92
C GLN A 409 -19.88 37.03 8.97
N PHE A 410 -19.93 37.33 7.67
CA PHE A 410 -19.28 36.52 6.64
C PHE A 410 -18.32 37.38 5.83
N PRO A 411 -17.14 36.84 5.46
CA PRO A 411 -16.26 37.50 4.49
C PRO A 411 -17.00 37.81 3.18
N ALA A 412 -16.69 38.96 2.57
CA ALA A 412 -17.36 39.42 1.35
C ALA A 412 -17.30 38.40 0.20
N HIS A 413 -16.20 37.64 0.10
CA HIS A 413 -15.96 36.64 -0.93
C HIS A 413 -16.78 35.34 -0.77
N TYR A 414 -17.51 35.15 0.34
CA TYR A 414 -18.36 33.96 0.50
C TYR A 414 -19.64 34.08 -0.35
N SER A 415 -19.91 33.07 -1.16
CA SER A 415 -21.15 32.94 -1.94
C SER A 415 -22.39 32.84 -1.04
N SER A 416 -23.56 33.16 -1.57
CA SER A 416 -24.84 33.01 -0.86
C SER A 416 -25.05 31.59 -0.35
N THR A 417 -24.79 30.59 -1.20
CA THR A 417 -24.87 29.16 -0.85
C THR A 417 -23.96 28.82 0.32
N LYS A 418 -22.69 29.26 0.28
CA LYS A 418 -21.73 29.01 1.38
C LYS A 418 -22.21 29.63 2.70
N ARG A 419 -22.79 30.83 2.66
CA ARG A 419 -23.36 31.48 3.85
C ARG A 419 -24.56 30.71 4.40
N VAL A 420 -25.42 30.15 3.55
CA VAL A 420 -26.56 29.31 3.97
C VAL A 420 -26.08 28.04 4.65
N LEU A 421 -25.11 27.33 4.07
CA LEU A 421 -24.56 26.10 4.65
C LEU A 421 -23.90 26.36 6.01
N ILE A 422 -23.12 27.44 6.16
CA ILE A 422 -22.53 27.79 7.47
C ILE A 422 -23.62 28.10 8.50
N ARG A 423 -24.72 28.76 8.11
CA ARG A 423 -25.84 29.01 9.04
C ARG A 423 -26.51 27.70 9.49
N GLN A 424 -26.77 26.78 8.56
CA GLN A 424 -27.32 25.45 8.86
C GLN A 424 -26.38 24.68 9.78
N TYR A 425 -25.09 24.63 9.45
CA TYR A 425 -24.08 23.96 10.27
C TYR A 425 -23.99 24.55 11.69
N ARG A 426 -24.03 25.89 11.83
CA ARG A 426 -24.06 26.52 13.16
C ARG A 426 -25.29 26.12 13.98
N ARG A 427 -26.46 25.96 13.35
CA ARG A 427 -27.67 25.46 14.04
C ARG A 427 -27.53 24.00 14.45
N ALA A 428 -26.99 23.16 13.58
CA ALA A 428 -26.69 21.77 13.88
C ALA A 428 -25.71 21.64 15.06
N LEU A 429 -24.64 22.45 15.08
CA LEU A 429 -23.69 22.54 16.21
C LEU A 429 -24.39 22.96 17.51
N HIS A 430 -25.24 23.98 17.47
CA HIS A 430 -25.97 24.44 18.66
C HIS A 430 -26.93 23.37 19.18
N SER A 431 -27.65 22.70 18.27
CA SER A 431 -28.51 21.57 18.62
C SER A 431 -27.70 20.41 19.23
N LEU A 432 -26.51 20.14 18.71
CA LEU A 432 -25.59 19.14 19.25
C LEU A 432 -25.05 19.52 20.63
N ASP A 433 -24.70 20.78 20.84
CA ASP A 433 -24.20 21.29 22.12
C ASP A 433 -25.19 21.03 23.26
N ALA A 434 -26.49 21.22 23.01
CA ALA A 434 -27.55 20.91 23.95
C ALA A 434 -27.63 19.42 24.31
N ARG A 435 -27.20 18.51 23.42
CA ARG A 435 -27.16 17.06 23.66
C ARG A 435 -25.91 16.61 24.41
N LEU A 436 -24.81 17.37 24.32
CA LEU A 436 -23.57 17.06 25.04
C LEU A 436 -23.66 17.40 26.54
N ARG A 437 -24.63 18.22 26.94
CA ARG A 437 -24.93 18.57 28.32
C ARG A 437 -25.59 17.43 29.07
#